data_AF-A0A4R5VH02-F1
#
_entry.id   AF-A0A4R5VH02-F1
#
_cell.length_a   1.000
_cell.length_b   1.000
_cell.length_c   1.000
_cell.angle_alpha   90.00
_cell.angle_beta   90.00
_cell.angle_gamma   90.00
#
_symmetry.space_group_name_H-M   'P 1'
#
loop_
_entity.id
_entity.type
_entity.pdbx_description
1 polymer ?
#
loop_
_entity_poly.entity_id
_entity_poly.type
_entity_poly.pdbx_seq_one_letter_code
_entity_poly.pdbx_strand_id
1 'polypeptide(L)'
;MADQRVEGEELKKLVKLGKKKRLSFAFCPGKKNDHTILIDRRKPPEVIAKIAKKEGDGSKVAFGTFEVKSKTMELTCDRVVPALAKVLKKYLKSQKVQVNILVMDASGNVLESDIEDLPDDPAWDADEADAAEADEAGAQDAAGTAAAAAPQETADQKEAPQDAAPPGGPAQADLVARLKAVQPAVAAAPAAVADKLKKAAAQAVAQIKSGDLAAADRTVSALEKAADRLQGAQIGAEPPAPETPAEPPAQPSAAPSAEPSTQTQSDPGDTAADTRRLAARAGALKGVISGLPDPAGGKLIAALTRVVKLLKAGDLAAAGDLLNRIEAAVNQTQTAPPPQAPQPAETETAEAADPQQAKWQMAQTRLQPAIDRLIAEKRGDLAAINRFFGYAQEQAEAGNYDKALAAAGRVAALIKAAATAETTAAAAEAQAAAPENVTAYTRSRLNWIKTRQALRSDLEALKKAIDAATAGVEGMEDVPARSGVLFDYLDDIDSSLEDTLEQLVETPDGDRREGLKTAARRIIDDYRGLLDTEFFKAVDDNGFARTSIRAGALAALQEVSGALAS
;
A
#
# COMPACT_ATOMS: atom_id res chain seq x y z
N MET A 1 -15.44 -7.87 33.87
CA MET A 1 -14.69 -9.15 33.87
C MET A 1 -13.84 -9.27 32.60
N ALA A 2 -12.91 -8.34 32.39
CA ALA A 2 -11.65 -8.57 31.66
C ALA A 2 -10.70 -7.46 32.12
N ASP A 3 -10.26 -7.62 33.36
CA ASP A 3 -9.24 -6.79 33.99
C ASP A 3 -8.06 -7.68 34.44
N GLN A 4 -7.93 -8.88 33.85
CA GLN A 4 -6.88 -9.86 34.15
C GLN A 4 -6.56 -10.70 32.90
N ARG A 5 -5.27 -11.06 32.77
CA ARG A 5 -4.70 -12.05 31.84
C ARG A 5 -5.51 -13.35 31.83
N VAL A 6 -5.84 -13.85 30.63
CA VAL A 6 -6.61 -15.10 30.46
C VAL A 6 -5.69 -16.24 30.05
N GLU A 7 -5.68 -17.34 30.80
CA GLU A 7 -4.84 -18.53 30.53
C GLU A 7 -5.62 -19.85 30.68
N GLY A 8 -5.05 -20.95 30.16
CA GLY A 8 -5.55 -22.30 30.36
C GLY A 8 -7.00 -22.55 29.90
N GLU A 9 -7.81 -23.16 30.76
CA GLU A 9 -9.20 -23.55 30.49
C GLU A 9 -10.11 -22.34 30.19
N GLU A 10 -9.85 -21.18 30.81
CA GLU A 10 -10.63 -19.97 30.55
C GLU A 10 -10.35 -19.42 29.15
N LEU A 11 -9.08 -19.45 28.73
CA LEU A 11 -8.70 -19.10 27.37
C LEU A 11 -9.35 -20.04 26.35
N LYS A 12 -9.39 -21.35 26.64
CA LYS A 12 -10.06 -22.35 25.81
C LYS A 12 -11.55 -22.04 25.64
N LYS A 13 -12.26 -21.67 26.73
CA LYS A 13 -13.68 -21.29 26.70
C LYS A 13 -13.92 -20.02 25.88
N LEU A 14 -13.07 -18.99 26.04
CA LEU A 14 -13.21 -17.74 25.28
C LEU A 14 -12.90 -17.92 23.79
N VAL A 15 -11.90 -18.75 23.43
CA VAL A 15 -11.63 -19.08 22.03
C VAL A 15 -12.78 -19.91 21.44
N LYS A 16 -13.35 -20.88 22.19
CA LYS A 16 -14.58 -21.60 21.76
C LYS A 16 -15.76 -20.64 21.55
N LEU A 17 -15.92 -19.62 22.40
CA LEU A 17 -16.95 -18.60 22.24
C LEU A 17 -16.77 -17.79 20.93
N GLY A 18 -15.53 -17.66 20.46
CA GLY A 18 -15.19 -17.11 19.15
C GLY A 18 -15.83 -17.84 17.95
N LYS A 19 -16.29 -19.10 18.11
CA LYS A 19 -17.07 -19.82 17.09
C LYS A 19 -18.50 -19.27 16.96
N LYS A 20 -19.07 -18.73 18.04
CA LYS A 20 -20.45 -18.25 18.12
C LYS A 20 -20.56 -16.73 17.95
N LYS A 21 -19.54 -15.99 18.39
CA LYS A 21 -19.55 -14.53 18.39
C LYS A 21 -18.14 -13.98 18.17
N ARG A 22 -18.05 -12.90 17.38
CA ARG A 22 -16.81 -12.13 17.23
C ARG A 22 -16.42 -11.47 18.56
N LEU A 23 -15.17 -11.64 18.97
CA LEU A 23 -14.65 -11.14 20.25
C LEU A 23 -13.48 -10.18 20.05
N SER A 24 -13.32 -9.23 20.97
CA SER A 24 -12.15 -8.35 21.00
C SER A 24 -10.98 -9.07 21.65
N PHE A 25 -9.78 -8.95 21.09
CA PHE A 25 -8.56 -9.45 21.70
C PHE A 25 -7.44 -8.41 21.75
N ALA A 26 -6.53 -8.59 22.70
CA ALA A 26 -5.24 -7.94 22.74
C ALA A 26 -4.16 -8.93 23.14
N PHE A 27 -3.03 -8.89 22.44
CA PHE A 27 -1.90 -9.78 22.62
C PHE A 27 -0.61 -8.99 22.79
N CYS A 28 0.05 -9.16 23.94
CA CYS A 28 1.32 -8.54 24.28
C CYS A 28 2.41 -9.63 24.36
N PRO A 29 3.28 -9.76 23.35
CA PRO A 29 4.38 -10.72 23.39
C PRO A 29 5.48 -10.25 24.37
N GLY A 30 5.62 -10.92 25.51
CA GLY A 30 6.74 -10.72 26.43
C GLY A 30 7.98 -11.57 26.13
N LYS A 31 9.00 -11.46 27.00
CA LYS A 31 10.30 -12.14 26.86
C LYS A 31 10.15 -13.62 27.25
N LYS A 32 10.85 -14.52 26.55
CA LYS A 32 11.00 -15.95 26.92
C LYS A 32 9.67 -16.69 27.20
N ASN A 33 8.66 -16.48 26.35
CA ASN A 33 7.32 -17.09 26.37
C ASN A 33 6.35 -16.55 27.44
N ASP A 34 6.67 -15.48 28.17
CA ASP A 34 5.70 -14.81 29.03
C ASP A 34 4.80 -13.88 28.23
N HIS A 35 3.83 -14.47 27.53
CA HIS A 35 2.90 -13.74 26.66
C HIS A 35 1.62 -13.45 27.41
N THR A 36 1.06 -12.26 27.19
CA THR A 36 -0.18 -11.83 27.82
C THR A 36 -1.25 -11.72 26.75
N ILE A 37 -2.36 -12.45 26.92
CA ILE A 37 -3.55 -12.31 26.09
C ILE A 37 -4.74 -11.90 26.94
N LEU A 38 -5.50 -10.93 26.43
CA LEU A 38 -6.78 -10.52 26.97
C LEU A 38 -7.85 -10.69 25.90
N ILE A 39 -9.01 -11.20 26.30
CA ILE A 39 -10.19 -11.35 25.45
C ILE A 39 -11.39 -10.80 26.21
N ASP A 40 -12.17 -9.91 25.59
CA ASP A 40 -13.37 -9.34 26.19
C ASP A 40 -14.56 -9.41 25.20
N ARG A 41 -15.77 -9.59 25.75
CA ARG A 41 -17.04 -9.77 25.02
C ARG A 41 -17.75 -8.46 24.68
N ARG A 42 -17.36 -7.35 25.31
CA ARG A 42 -18.05 -6.04 25.30
C ARG A 42 -17.09 -4.87 25.14
N LYS A 43 -15.89 -4.91 25.72
CA LYS A 43 -14.91 -3.81 25.64
C LYS A 43 -14.30 -3.74 24.23
N PRO A 44 -14.06 -2.53 23.70
CA PRO A 44 -13.45 -2.35 22.39
C PRO A 44 -11.95 -2.77 22.40
N PRO A 45 -11.39 -3.20 21.25
CA PRO A 45 -10.01 -3.68 21.14
C PRO A 45 -8.96 -2.70 21.68
N GLU A 46 -9.13 -1.39 21.48
CA GLU A 46 -8.19 -0.38 21.97
C GLU A 46 -8.13 -0.30 23.51
N VAL A 47 -9.26 -0.47 24.18
CA VAL A 47 -9.33 -0.41 25.65
C VAL A 47 -8.62 -1.61 26.25
N ILE A 48 -8.88 -2.81 25.72
CA ILE A 48 -8.19 -4.03 26.18
C ILE A 48 -6.71 -4.03 25.79
N ALA A 49 -6.31 -3.38 24.69
CA ALA A 49 -4.91 -3.21 24.33
C ALA A 49 -4.12 -2.38 25.34
N LYS A 50 -4.73 -1.31 25.87
CA LYS A 50 -4.13 -0.49 26.94
C LYS A 50 -3.95 -1.29 28.22
N ILE A 51 -4.88 -2.18 28.54
CA ILE A 51 -4.79 -3.08 29.70
C ILE A 51 -3.71 -4.15 29.46
N ALA A 52 -3.75 -4.83 28.31
CA ALA A 52 -2.76 -5.84 27.93
C ALA A 52 -1.32 -5.31 27.89
N LYS A 53 -1.14 -4.04 27.50
CA LYS A 53 0.17 -3.37 27.53
C LYS A 53 0.62 -3.00 28.95
N LYS A 54 -0.30 -2.76 29.88
CA LYS A 54 0.00 -2.51 31.30
C LYS A 54 0.31 -3.80 32.05
N GLU A 55 -0.37 -4.89 31.70
CA GLU A 55 -0.18 -6.20 32.34
C GLU A 55 0.95 -7.03 31.75
N GLY A 56 1.26 -6.84 30.45
CA GLY A 56 2.29 -7.59 29.76
C GLY A 56 3.65 -6.91 29.75
N ASP A 57 4.71 -7.71 29.84
CA ASP A 57 6.11 -7.26 29.80
C ASP A 57 6.63 -6.94 28.38
N GLY A 58 5.75 -6.96 27.37
CA GLY A 58 6.07 -6.71 25.98
C GLY A 58 6.13 -5.22 25.62
N SER A 59 7.07 -4.83 24.76
CA SER A 59 7.19 -3.44 24.28
C SER A 59 6.16 -3.07 23.20
N LYS A 60 5.49 -4.06 22.61
CA LYS A 60 4.50 -3.91 21.53
C LYS A 60 3.28 -4.76 21.86
N VAL A 61 2.11 -4.29 21.43
CA VAL A 61 0.83 -4.98 21.60
C VAL A 61 0.14 -5.07 20.24
N ALA A 62 -0.38 -6.25 19.92
CA ALA A 62 -1.32 -6.46 18.82
C ALA A 62 -2.74 -6.44 19.39
N PHE A 63 -3.69 -5.89 18.64
CA PHE A 63 -5.09 -5.90 19.06
C PHE A 63 -6.01 -5.83 17.85
N GLY A 64 -7.25 -6.25 18.08
CA GLY A 64 -8.30 -6.22 17.10
C GLY A 64 -9.44 -7.14 17.52
N THR A 65 -10.09 -7.76 16.55
CA THR A 65 -11.16 -8.73 16.79
C THR A 65 -10.81 -10.08 16.20
N PHE A 66 -11.42 -11.15 16.71
CA PHE A 66 -11.27 -12.48 16.14
C PHE A 66 -12.58 -13.25 16.12
N GLU A 67 -12.64 -14.19 15.18
CA GLU A 67 -13.66 -15.22 15.08
C GLU A 67 -13.00 -16.57 14.80
N VAL A 68 -13.66 -17.67 15.17
CA VAL A 68 -13.13 -19.02 14.94
C VAL A 68 -14.03 -19.74 13.94
N LYS A 69 -13.51 -19.98 12.74
CA LYS A 69 -14.18 -20.77 11.71
C LYS A 69 -13.55 -22.16 11.64
N SER A 70 -14.35 -23.17 11.94
CA SER A 70 -13.94 -24.58 12.06
C SER A 70 -12.81 -24.77 13.08
N LYS A 71 -11.56 -24.69 12.62
CA LYS A 71 -10.33 -24.89 13.40
C LYS A 71 -9.32 -23.75 13.19
N THR A 72 -9.73 -22.65 12.53
CA THR A 72 -8.91 -21.48 12.24
C THR A 72 -9.44 -20.27 12.99
N MET A 73 -8.60 -19.65 13.80
CA MET A 73 -8.84 -18.37 14.44
C MET A 73 -8.44 -17.26 13.47
N GLU A 74 -9.45 -16.58 12.91
CA GLU A 74 -9.32 -15.46 12.00
C GLU A 74 -9.26 -14.17 12.81
N LEU A 75 -8.10 -13.51 12.81
CA LEU A 75 -7.83 -12.29 13.55
C LEU A 75 -7.87 -11.10 12.59
N THR A 76 -8.79 -10.18 12.79
CA THR A 76 -8.78 -8.87 12.13
C THR A 76 -8.04 -7.90 13.03
N CYS A 77 -6.81 -7.54 12.66
CA CYS A 77 -5.91 -6.73 13.46
C CYS A 77 -5.95 -5.25 13.04
N ASP A 78 -6.26 -4.37 13.99
CA ASP A 78 -6.07 -2.92 13.85
C ASP A 78 -4.58 -2.56 14.02
N ARG A 79 -3.89 -3.34 14.88
CA ARG A 79 -2.45 -3.25 15.09
C ARG A 79 -1.84 -4.64 15.17
N VAL A 80 -0.82 -4.88 14.36
CA VAL A 80 -0.08 -6.14 14.28
C VAL A 80 1.30 -6.01 14.94
N VAL A 81 1.78 -7.11 15.53
CA VAL A 81 3.18 -7.27 15.98
C VAL A 81 3.90 -8.26 15.07
N PRO A 82 5.24 -8.17 14.92
CA PRO A 82 5.97 -9.07 14.03
C PRO A 82 5.80 -10.54 14.42
N ALA A 83 5.56 -11.42 13.45
CA ALA A 83 5.38 -12.86 13.64
C ALA A 83 4.22 -13.22 14.60
N LEU A 84 3.17 -12.40 14.62
CA LEU A 84 1.97 -12.59 15.44
C LEU A 84 1.38 -13.98 15.23
N ALA A 85 1.21 -14.43 13.99
CA ALA A 85 0.56 -15.71 13.70
C ALA A 85 1.29 -16.89 14.38
N LYS A 86 2.61 -16.93 14.22
CA LYS A 86 3.48 -17.99 14.75
C LYS A 86 3.62 -17.94 16.28
N VAL A 87 3.79 -16.74 16.84
CA VAL A 87 3.98 -16.55 18.29
C VAL A 87 2.68 -16.85 19.03
N LEU A 88 1.55 -16.37 18.52
CA LEU A 88 0.23 -16.61 19.11
C LEU A 88 -0.17 -18.08 19.01
N LYS A 89 0.07 -18.75 17.88
CA LYS A 89 -0.18 -20.19 17.73
C LYS A 89 0.64 -21.02 18.72
N LYS A 90 1.93 -20.70 18.87
CA LYS A 90 2.81 -21.37 19.85
C LYS A 90 2.33 -21.16 21.28
N TYR A 91 1.89 -19.95 21.62
CA TYR A 91 1.34 -19.64 22.93
C TYR A 91 0.03 -20.41 23.18
N LEU A 92 -0.93 -20.38 22.25
CA LEU A 92 -2.20 -21.11 22.36
C LEU A 92 -1.98 -22.61 22.51
N LYS A 93 -1.03 -23.19 21.76
CA LYS A 93 -0.64 -24.60 21.90
C LYS A 93 -0.11 -24.91 23.30
N SER A 94 0.69 -24.01 23.90
CA SER A 94 1.15 -24.16 25.30
C SER A 94 0.01 -24.12 26.32
N GLN A 95 -1.08 -23.43 25.98
CA GLN A 95 -2.31 -23.31 26.79
C GLN A 95 -3.34 -24.41 26.45
N LYS A 96 -2.94 -25.47 25.72
CA LYS A 96 -3.82 -26.56 25.25
C LYS A 96 -4.98 -26.11 24.33
N VAL A 97 -4.80 -25.00 23.62
CA VAL A 97 -5.71 -24.52 22.59
C VAL A 97 -5.08 -24.76 21.22
N GLN A 98 -5.62 -25.72 20.47
CA GLN A 98 -5.10 -26.13 19.17
C GLN A 98 -5.95 -25.53 18.05
N VAL A 99 -5.52 -24.37 17.54
CA VAL A 99 -6.16 -23.67 16.40
C VAL A 99 -5.12 -23.20 15.40
N ASN A 100 -5.49 -23.14 14.13
CA ASN A 100 -4.74 -22.43 13.11
C ASN A 100 -4.94 -20.93 13.25
N ILE A 101 -3.95 -20.13 12.84
CA ILE A 101 -4.01 -18.67 12.97
C ILE A 101 -3.97 -18.02 11.61
N LEU A 102 -4.98 -17.20 11.30
CA LEU A 102 -5.05 -16.35 10.12
C LEU A 102 -5.09 -14.89 10.59
N VAL A 103 -4.04 -14.13 10.31
CA VAL A 103 -3.97 -12.70 10.63
C VAL A 103 -4.34 -11.90 9.40
N MET A 104 -5.37 -11.08 9.52
CA MET A 104 -5.88 -10.17 8.50
C MET A 104 -5.73 -8.72 8.99
N ASP A 105 -5.57 -7.79 8.06
CA ASP A 105 -5.73 -6.37 8.36
C ASP A 105 -7.21 -5.98 8.44
N ALA A 106 -7.50 -4.72 8.82
CA ALA A 106 -8.85 -4.17 8.88
C ALA A 106 -9.59 -4.20 7.51
N SER A 107 -8.84 -4.33 6.40
CA SER A 107 -9.36 -4.42 5.03
C SER A 107 -9.58 -5.87 4.58
N GLY A 108 -9.30 -6.85 5.43
CA GLY A 108 -9.47 -8.27 5.15
C GLY A 108 -8.32 -8.90 4.33
N ASN A 109 -7.20 -8.20 4.13
CA ASN A 109 -6.03 -8.79 3.49
C ASN A 109 -5.28 -9.67 4.49
N VAL A 110 -4.89 -10.87 4.06
CA VAL A 110 -4.08 -11.77 4.89
C VAL A 110 -2.66 -11.22 5.04
N LEU A 111 -2.31 -10.80 6.26
CA LEU A 111 -0.99 -10.30 6.61
C LEU A 111 -0.02 -11.43 6.94
N GLU A 112 -0.47 -12.38 7.77
CA GLU A 112 0.33 -13.54 8.19
C GLU A 112 -0.61 -14.75 8.37
N SER A 113 -0.16 -15.94 8.00
CA SER A 113 -0.91 -17.18 8.26
C SER A 113 0.02 -18.27 8.77
N ASP A 114 -0.49 -19.03 9.74
CA ASP A 114 0.16 -20.22 10.27
C ASP A 114 -0.87 -21.34 10.34
N ILE A 115 -1.08 -21.97 9.18
CA ILE A 115 -2.06 -23.05 8.96
C ILE A 115 -1.27 -24.36 8.85
N GLU A 116 -1.47 -25.26 9.80
CA GLU A 116 -0.93 -26.63 9.81
C GLU A 116 -2.09 -27.63 9.89
N ASP A 117 -1.81 -28.88 9.50
CA ASP A 117 -2.74 -29.99 9.67
C ASP A 117 -2.75 -30.40 11.16
N LEU A 118 -3.84 -30.09 11.85
CA LEU A 118 -3.97 -30.32 13.30
C LEU A 118 -4.67 -31.65 13.58
N PRO A 119 -4.14 -32.50 14.48
CA PRO A 119 -4.81 -33.75 14.87
C PRO A 119 -6.20 -33.47 15.45
N ASP A 120 -7.15 -34.38 15.24
CA ASP A 120 -8.49 -34.26 15.81
C ASP A 120 -8.43 -34.34 17.34
N ASP A 121 -8.94 -33.30 18.00
CA ASP A 121 -9.05 -33.23 19.46
C ASP A 121 -10.54 -33.41 19.81
N PRO A 122 -10.94 -34.61 20.29
CA PRO A 122 -12.33 -34.91 20.63
C PRO A 122 -12.94 -33.92 21.63
N ALA A 123 -12.13 -33.25 22.47
CA ALA A 123 -12.61 -32.26 23.43
C ALA A 123 -12.97 -30.89 22.80
N TRP A 124 -12.63 -30.67 21.52
CA TRP A 124 -12.96 -29.45 20.79
C TRP A 124 -14.28 -29.56 20.02
N ASP A 125 -14.66 -30.78 19.64
CA ASP A 125 -15.81 -31.10 18.79
C ASP A 125 -16.98 -31.75 19.56
N ALA A 126 -16.80 -32.12 20.83
CA ALA A 126 -17.82 -32.80 21.64
C ALA A 126 -18.95 -31.92 22.22
N ASP A 127 -18.92 -30.58 22.06
CA ASP A 127 -19.86 -29.66 22.74
C ASP A 127 -20.85 -28.96 21.78
N GLU A 128 -21.29 -29.61 20.70
CA GLU A 128 -22.32 -29.03 19.82
C GLU A 128 -23.76 -29.23 20.33
N ALA A 129 -23.95 -29.97 21.44
CA ALA A 129 -25.28 -30.33 21.94
C ALA A 129 -25.73 -29.65 23.25
N ASP A 130 -24.90 -28.88 23.96
CA ASP A 130 -25.28 -28.42 25.32
C ASP A 130 -24.70 -27.04 25.66
N ALA A 131 -25.36 -25.97 25.21
CA ALA A 131 -25.20 -24.61 25.75
C ALA A 131 -26.31 -23.67 25.23
N ALA A 132 -27.55 -24.15 25.20
CA ALA A 132 -28.74 -23.33 25.07
C ALA A 132 -29.40 -23.27 26.45
N GLU A 133 -28.76 -22.63 27.42
CA GLU A 133 -29.40 -22.01 28.59
C GLU A 133 -28.34 -21.33 29.47
N ALA A 134 -28.35 -20.00 29.50
CA ALA A 134 -28.08 -19.18 30.68
C ALA A 134 -28.10 -17.69 30.32
N ASP A 135 -28.98 -16.97 31.04
CA ASP A 135 -29.02 -15.53 31.24
C ASP A 135 -29.87 -14.68 30.28
N GLU A 136 -31.19 -14.94 30.31
CA GLU A 136 -32.16 -13.84 30.43
C GLU A 136 -32.40 -13.56 31.92
N ALA A 137 -31.94 -12.40 32.38
CA ALA A 137 -32.50 -11.74 33.55
C ALA A 137 -32.46 -10.22 33.34
N GLY A 138 -33.63 -9.64 33.07
CA GLY A 138 -33.91 -8.23 33.33
C GLY A 138 -34.56 -7.43 32.20
N ALA A 139 -35.84 -7.69 31.90
CA ALA A 139 -36.85 -6.65 31.65
C ALA A 139 -38.25 -7.28 31.49
N GLN A 140 -39.02 -7.34 32.58
CA GLN A 140 -40.48 -7.40 32.53
C GLN A 140 -41.01 -6.02 32.13
N ASP A 141 -41.74 -5.92 31.02
CA ASP A 141 -43.21 -5.77 31.01
C ASP A 141 -43.71 -5.27 29.64
N ALA A 142 -44.55 -6.09 29.00
CA ALA A 142 -45.89 -5.74 28.50
C ALA A 142 -46.28 -6.56 27.25
N ALA A 143 -47.01 -7.66 27.53
CA ALA A 143 -48.21 -8.15 26.86
C ALA A 143 -48.27 -8.29 25.32
N GLY A 144 -48.49 -9.53 24.85
CA GLY A 144 -48.95 -9.82 23.49
C GLY A 144 -49.00 -11.30 23.10
N THR A 145 -49.77 -12.10 23.83
CA THR A 145 -50.10 -13.53 23.66
C THR A 145 -50.52 -13.98 22.24
N ALA A 146 -50.02 -15.15 21.81
CA ALA A 146 -50.76 -16.38 21.38
C ALA A 146 -49.80 -17.29 20.55
N ALA A 147 -49.33 -18.43 21.06
CA ALA A 147 -49.97 -19.77 21.01
C ALA A 147 -50.23 -20.24 19.55
N ALA A 148 -49.89 -21.44 19.07
CA ALA A 148 -49.51 -22.74 19.64
C ALA A 148 -48.89 -23.55 18.44
N ALA A 149 -47.91 -24.44 18.59
CA ALA A 149 -48.04 -25.88 18.87
C ALA A 149 -47.07 -26.65 17.94
N ALA A 150 -46.07 -27.31 18.53
CA ALA A 150 -45.50 -28.58 18.04
C ALA A 150 -46.50 -29.72 18.40
N PRO A 151 -46.33 -31.03 18.07
CA PRO A 151 -45.11 -31.83 17.83
C PRO A 151 -45.27 -32.79 16.60
N GLN A 152 -44.45 -33.78 16.22
CA GLN A 152 -43.58 -34.72 16.92
C GLN A 152 -42.83 -35.61 15.87
N GLU A 153 -41.63 -36.09 16.22
CA GLU A 153 -40.97 -37.39 15.90
C GLU A 153 -40.79 -37.91 14.44
N THR A 154 -39.57 -38.36 14.07
CA THR A 154 -39.12 -39.76 14.24
C THR A 154 -37.67 -40.00 13.76
N ALA A 155 -36.91 -40.71 14.61
CA ALA A 155 -36.00 -41.85 14.35
C ALA A 155 -34.86 -41.79 13.32
N ASP A 156 -33.63 -41.80 13.85
CA ASP A 156 -32.54 -42.76 13.65
C ASP A 156 -32.45 -43.55 12.33
N GLN A 157 -31.31 -43.41 11.63
CA GLN A 157 -30.65 -44.52 10.97
C GLN A 157 -29.15 -44.28 10.78
N LYS A 158 -28.38 -45.23 11.30
CA LYS A 158 -26.93 -45.38 11.28
C LYS A 158 -26.55 -46.33 10.16
N GLU A 159 -25.84 -45.86 9.15
CA GLU A 159 -25.05 -46.70 8.24
C GLU A 159 -23.71 -46.04 7.91
N ALA A 160 -22.65 -46.85 7.93
CA ALA A 160 -21.32 -46.57 7.43
C ALA A 160 -20.96 -47.70 6.46
N PRO A 161 -19.87 -47.61 5.67
CA PRO A 161 -19.34 -46.49 4.92
C PRO A 161 -19.31 -46.83 3.42
N GLN A 162 -19.68 -45.90 2.53
CA GLN A 162 -19.48 -46.07 1.08
C GLN A 162 -18.54 -45.00 0.54
N ASP A 163 -17.57 -45.52 -0.21
CA ASP A 163 -16.51 -44.89 -0.97
C ASP A 163 -17.02 -43.65 -1.74
N ALA A 164 -16.69 -42.45 -1.26
CA ALA A 164 -17.09 -41.19 -1.86
C ALA A 164 -15.84 -40.46 -2.39
N ALA A 165 -15.85 -40.24 -3.71
CA ALA A 165 -14.89 -39.46 -4.46
C ALA A 165 -14.59 -38.08 -3.81
N PRO A 166 -13.37 -37.52 -4.00
CA PRO A 166 -13.01 -36.25 -3.39
C PRO A 166 -13.91 -35.11 -3.89
N PRO A 167 -14.32 -34.18 -3.02
CA PRO A 167 -15.23 -33.11 -3.35
C PRO A 167 -14.48 -32.07 -4.19
N GLY A 168 -14.80 -32.01 -5.49
CA GLY A 168 -14.28 -30.99 -6.38
C GLY A 168 -14.87 -31.12 -7.77
N GLY A 169 -15.38 -30.01 -8.32
CA GLY A 169 -15.88 -29.98 -9.69
C GLY A 169 -14.80 -30.36 -10.72
N PRO A 170 -15.16 -30.58 -12.00
CA PRO A 170 -14.24 -31.04 -13.05
C PRO A 170 -12.98 -30.16 -13.18
N ALA A 171 -13.11 -28.84 -13.01
CA ALA A 171 -11.98 -27.90 -13.04
C ALA A 171 -10.95 -28.11 -11.91
N GLN A 172 -11.39 -28.58 -10.74
CA GLN A 172 -10.47 -28.88 -9.63
C GLN A 172 -9.72 -30.18 -9.88
N ALA A 173 -10.38 -31.18 -10.48
CA ALA A 173 -9.74 -32.43 -10.88
C ALA A 173 -8.67 -32.21 -11.96
N ASP A 174 -8.96 -31.33 -12.94
CA ASP A 174 -8.01 -30.97 -14.00
C ASP A 174 -6.75 -30.29 -13.45
N LEU A 175 -6.91 -29.38 -12.49
CA LEU A 175 -5.78 -28.69 -11.84
C LEU A 175 -4.93 -29.63 -10.99
N VAL A 176 -5.56 -30.59 -10.29
CA VAL A 176 -4.84 -31.64 -9.55
C VAL A 176 -4.06 -32.54 -10.51
N ALA A 177 -4.63 -32.90 -11.66
CA ALA A 177 -3.96 -33.72 -12.67
C ALA A 177 -2.73 -33.00 -13.26
N ARG A 178 -2.88 -31.72 -13.62
CA ARG A 178 -1.78 -30.88 -14.13
C ARG A 178 -0.67 -30.68 -13.09
N LEU A 179 -1.02 -30.43 -11.84
CA LEU A 179 -0.03 -30.28 -10.76
C LEU A 179 0.74 -31.58 -10.50
N LYS A 180 0.08 -32.75 -10.57
CA LYS A 180 0.75 -34.06 -10.48
C LYS A 180 1.71 -34.30 -11.64
N ALA A 181 1.35 -33.88 -12.85
CA ALA A 181 2.22 -34.02 -14.03
C ALA A 181 3.54 -33.23 -13.92
N VAL A 182 3.53 -32.10 -13.22
CA VAL A 182 4.71 -31.22 -13.06
C VAL A 182 5.58 -31.61 -11.86
N GLN A 183 5.04 -32.35 -10.90
CA GLN A 183 5.75 -32.80 -9.69
C GLN A 183 7.12 -33.47 -9.94
N PRO A 184 7.29 -34.40 -10.92
CA PRO A 184 8.60 -35.00 -11.20
C PRO A 184 9.63 -33.99 -11.71
N ALA A 185 9.23 -33.01 -12.54
CA ALA A 185 10.13 -31.97 -13.03
C ALA A 185 10.57 -31.01 -11.92
N VAL A 186 9.66 -30.71 -10.98
CA VAL A 186 9.98 -29.92 -9.77
C VAL A 186 10.92 -30.68 -8.83
N ALA A 187 10.77 -32.00 -8.73
CA ALA A 187 11.65 -32.85 -7.92
C ALA A 187 13.07 -32.96 -8.52
N ALA A 188 13.19 -32.97 -9.85
CA ALA A 188 14.46 -33.03 -10.57
C ALA A 188 15.16 -31.66 -10.73
N ALA A 189 14.60 -30.59 -10.16
CA ALA A 189 15.14 -29.24 -10.32
C ALA A 189 16.50 -29.05 -9.61
N PRO A 190 17.44 -28.27 -10.20
CA PRO A 190 18.71 -27.92 -9.56
C PRO A 190 18.52 -27.20 -8.23
N ALA A 191 19.45 -27.39 -7.28
CA ALA A 191 19.37 -26.85 -5.91
C ALA A 191 19.12 -25.33 -5.83
N ALA A 192 19.59 -24.55 -6.81
CA ALA A 192 19.41 -23.10 -6.86
C ALA A 192 17.94 -22.65 -7.13
N VAL A 193 17.09 -23.53 -7.66
CA VAL A 193 15.68 -23.26 -8.02
C VAL A 193 14.68 -24.24 -7.39
N ALA A 194 15.15 -25.37 -6.86
CA ALA A 194 14.32 -26.40 -6.23
C ALA A 194 13.45 -25.86 -5.09
N ASP A 195 13.98 -25.01 -4.20
CA ASP A 195 13.22 -24.46 -3.07
C ASP A 195 12.08 -23.55 -3.53
N LYS A 196 12.29 -22.80 -4.61
CA LYS A 196 11.27 -21.91 -5.19
C LYS A 196 10.16 -22.70 -5.87
N LEU A 197 10.52 -23.76 -6.59
CA LEU A 197 9.55 -24.62 -7.28
C LEU A 197 8.74 -25.49 -6.31
N LYS A 198 9.37 -26.02 -5.24
CA LYS A 198 8.65 -26.72 -4.16
C LYS A 198 7.68 -25.80 -3.44
N LYS A 199 8.06 -24.55 -3.17
CA LYS A 199 7.18 -23.55 -2.56
C LYS A 199 5.99 -23.19 -3.47
N ALA A 200 6.24 -23.02 -4.78
CA ALA A 200 5.19 -22.77 -5.76
C ALA A 200 4.24 -23.98 -5.92
N ALA A 201 4.76 -25.20 -5.89
CA ALA A 201 3.94 -26.42 -5.89
C ALA A 201 3.06 -26.54 -4.63
N ALA A 202 3.62 -26.25 -3.45
CA ALA A 202 2.85 -26.21 -2.21
C ALA A 202 1.76 -25.12 -2.22
N GLN A 203 2.05 -23.96 -2.81
CA GLN A 203 1.09 -22.88 -3.01
C GLN A 203 -0.05 -23.28 -3.95
N ALA A 204 0.24 -23.97 -5.05
CA ALA A 204 -0.79 -24.49 -5.95
C ALA A 204 -1.70 -25.51 -5.25
N VAL A 205 -1.15 -26.42 -4.41
CA VAL A 205 -1.95 -27.34 -3.59
C VAL A 205 -2.87 -26.58 -2.62
N ALA A 206 -2.37 -25.53 -1.98
CA ALA A 206 -3.17 -24.73 -1.05
C ALA A 206 -4.32 -24.01 -1.76
N GLN A 207 -4.08 -23.43 -2.94
CA GLN A 207 -5.09 -22.73 -3.75
C GLN A 207 -6.17 -23.68 -4.28
N ILE A 208 -5.79 -24.89 -4.71
CA ILE A 208 -6.74 -25.93 -5.12
C ILE A 208 -7.61 -26.37 -3.93
N LYS A 209 -7.03 -26.50 -2.73
CA LYS A 209 -7.76 -26.89 -1.52
C LYS A 209 -8.66 -25.78 -0.98
N SER A 210 -8.31 -24.52 -1.19
CA SER A 210 -9.12 -23.36 -0.77
C SER A 210 -10.22 -22.97 -1.77
N GLY A 211 -10.35 -23.70 -2.90
CA GLY A 211 -11.34 -23.41 -3.93
C GLY A 211 -10.98 -22.22 -4.84
N ASP A 212 -9.77 -21.66 -4.72
CA ASP A 212 -9.29 -20.57 -5.59
C ASP A 212 -8.71 -21.16 -6.89
N LEU A 213 -9.61 -21.65 -7.73
CA LEU A 213 -9.25 -22.35 -8.97
C LEU A 213 -8.55 -21.42 -9.97
N ALA A 214 -8.84 -20.12 -9.96
CA ALA A 214 -8.20 -19.15 -10.84
C ALA A 214 -6.75 -18.85 -10.44
N ALA A 215 -6.46 -18.70 -9.13
CA ALA A 215 -5.08 -18.54 -8.67
C ALA A 215 -4.29 -19.86 -8.79
N ALA A 216 -4.95 -21.00 -8.52
CA ALA A 216 -4.37 -22.33 -8.74
C ALA A 216 -3.96 -22.53 -10.20
N ASP A 217 -4.81 -22.17 -11.17
CA ASP A 217 -4.52 -22.27 -12.60
C ASP A 217 -3.29 -21.43 -13.01
N ARG A 218 -3.19 -20.20 -12.51
CA ARG A 218 -2.03 -19.33 -12.76
C ARG A 218 -0.74 -19.93 -12.18
N THR A 219 -0.79 -20.47 -10.96
CA THR A 219 0.38 -21.07 -10.30
C THR A 219 0.80 -22.38 -10.98
N VAL A 220 -0.15 -23.24 -11.36
CA VAL A 220 0.10 -24.49 -12.11
C VAL A 220 0.68 -24.18 -13.49
N SER A 221 0.13 -23.20 -14.22
CA SER A 221 0.66 -22.76 -15.52
C SER A 221 2.08 -22.19 -15.43
N ALA A 222 2.42 -21.51 -14.33
CA ALA A 222 3.77 -21.02 -14.09
C ALA A 222 4.76 -22.17 -13.78
N LEU A 223 4.30 -23.19 -13.05
CA LEU A 223 5.07 -24.40 -12.77
C LEU A 223 5.33 -25.22 -14.04
N GLU A 224 4.33 -25.37 -14.91
CA GLU A 224 4.47 -26.02 -16.24
C GLU A 224 5.54 -25.32 -17.08
N LYS A 225 5.44 -23.98 -17.23
CA LYS A 225 6.44 -23.19 -17.96
C LYS A 225 7.84 -23.27 -17.36
N ALA A 226 7.95 -23.39 -16.04
CA ALA A 226 9.23 -23.56 -15.36
C ALA A 226 9.80 -24.97 -15.58
N ALA A 227 8.96 -26.00 -15.57
CA ALA A 227 9.33 -27.37 -15.91
C ALA A 227 9.81 -27.50 -17.36
N ASP A 228 9.12 -26.88 -18.32
CA ASP A 228 9.52 -26.86 -19.74
C ASP A 228 10.89 -26.20 -19.92
N ARG A 229 11.16 -25.10 -19.20
CA ARG A 229 12.46 -24.43 -19.22
C ARG A 229 13.57 -25.26 -18.60
N LEU A 230 13.27 -26.03 -17.55
CA LEU A 230 14.24 -26.94 -16.94
C LEU A 230 14.58 -28.12 -17.84
N GLN A 231 13.60 -28.63 -18.59
CA GLN A 231 13.82 -29.68 -19.60
C GLN A 231 14.59 -29.13 -20.81
N GLY A 232 14.29 -27.90 -21.26
CA GLY A 232 15.04 -27.24 -22.34
C GLY A 232 16.50 -26.92 -22.00
N ALA A 233 16.80 -26.65 -20.72
CA ALA A 233 18.16 -26.38 -20.25
C ALA A 233 19.04 -27.64 -20.13
N GLN A 234 18.47 -28.85 -20.14
CA GLN A 234 19.21 -30.11 -20.09
C GLN A 234 19.69 -30.62 -21.47
N ILE A 235 19.29 -29.97 -22.58
CA ILE A 235 19.64 -30.39 -23.96
C ILE A 235 20.83 -29.57 -24.53
N GLY A 236 21.25 -28.48 -23.87
CA GLY A 236 22.29 -27.58 -24.38
C GLY A 236 23.61 -27.67 -23.62
N ALA A 237 24.38 -28.74 -23.81
CA ALA A 237 25.74 -28.86 -23.30
C ALA A 237 26.69 -29.46 -24.34
N GLU A 238 27.20 -28.65 -25.27
CA GLU A 238 28.57 -28.83 -25.84
C GLU A 238 29.00 -27.59 -26.66
N PRO A 239 30.15 -26.97 -26.35
CA PRO A 239 30.79 -25.99 -27.22
C PRO A 239 31.95 -26.62 -28.01
N PRO A 240 32.22 -26.19 -29.25
CA PRO A 240 33.57 -26.16 -29.77
C PRO A 240 34.11 -24.73 -29.94
N ALA A 241 35.43 -24.70 -29.84
CA ALA A 241 36.37 -23.61 -29.70
C ALA A 241 36.52 -22.71 -30.95
N PRO A 242 37.25 -21.58 -30.83
CA PRO A 242 37.34 -20.51 -31.83
C PRO A 242 38.51 -20.70 -32.79
N GLU A 243 38.33 -20.32 -34.05
CA GLU A 243 39.44 -20.09 -34.99
C GLU A 243 39.27 -18.73 -35.68
N THR A 244 40.15 -17.79 -35.30
CA THR A 244 40.66 -16.69 -36.13
C THR A 244 41.41 -17.29 -37.33
N PRO A 245 41.43 -16.62 -38.51
CA PRO A 245 42.51 -15.65 -38.74
C PRO A 245 42.23 -14.47 -39.72
N ALA A 246 43.08 -13.44 -39.56
CA ALA A 246 43.64 -12.53 -40.59
C ALA A 246 42.98 -11.16 -40.91
N GLU A 247 43.60 -10.11 -40.36
CA GLU A 247 43.86 -8.77 -40.95
C GLU A 247 44.87 -8.85 -42.13
N PRO A 248 45.27 -7.78 -42.85
CA PRO A 248 44.68 -6.47 -43.24
C PRO A 248 44.94 -6.22 -44.79
N PRO A 249 45.00 -5.01 -45.43
CA PRO A 249 44.90 -3.61 -44.96
C PRO A 249 44.14 -2.60 -45.87
N ALA A 250 44.12 -1.33 -45.41
CA ALA A 250 44.09 -0.06 -46.16
C ALA A 250 42.81 0.81 -46.13
N GLN A 251 42.90 1.89 -45.36
CA GLN A 251 42.26 3.22 -45.53
C GLN A 251 42.73 3.89 -46.85
N PRO A 252 42.11 4.98 -47.40
CA PRO A 252 41.57 6.14 -46.64
C PRO A 252 40.34 6.90 -47.19
N SER A 253 39.72 7.65 -46.26
CA SER A 253 39.17 9.03 -46.36
C SER A 253 38.38 9.49 -47.60
N ALA A 254 37.10 9.85 -47.41
CA ALA A 254 36.52 11.14 -47.81
C ALA A 254 35.02 11.21 -47.41
N ALA A 255 34.64 12.26 -46.68
CA ALA A 255 33.26 12.78 -46.65
C ALA A 255 33.04 13.63 -47.93
N PRO A 256 31.79 13.88 -48.40
CA PRO A 256 30.98 14.91 -47.75
C PRO A 256 29.46 14.66 -47.73
N SER A 257 28.81 15.52 -46.95
CA SER A 257 27.40 15.74 -46.66
C SER A 257 26.42 15.71 -47.84
N ALA A 258 25.21 15.20 -47.57
CA ALA A 258 23.93 15.76 -48.02
C ALA A 258 22.76 15.16 -47.20
N GLU A 259 22.04 15.98 -46.44
CA GLU A 259 20.65 15.72 -45.99
C GLU A 259 19.69 15.85 -47.20
N PRO A 260 18.35 15.58 -47.17
CA PRO A 260 17.46 15.06 -46.10
C PRO A 260 16.48 13.94 -46.57
N SER A 261 15.64 13.45 -45.65
CA SER A 261 14.27 12.88 -45.85
C SER A 261 14.04 11.39 -45.51
N THR A 262 13.27 11.21 -44.43
CA THR A 262 12.12 10.29 -44.22
C THR A 262 12.20 8.77 -44.44
N GLN A 263 11.77 8.08 -43.37
CA GLN A 263 11.10 6.76 -43.26
C GLN A 263 11.94 5.47 -43.19
N THR A 264 11.88 4.88 -41.99
CA THR A 264 11.64 3.46 -41.66
C THR A 264 12.41 2.37 -42.43
N GLN A 265 13.41 1.76 -41.78
CA GLN A 265 13.56 0.30 -41.66
C GLN A 265 14.78 -0.07 -40.79
N SER A 266 14.54 -0.95 -39.82
CA SER A 266 15.52 -1.55 -38.92
C SER A 266 16.34 -2.60 -39.66
N ASP A 267 17.61 -2.30 -39.92
CA ASP A 267 18.60 -3.21 -40.46
C ASP A 267 19.27 -4.02 -39.31
N PRO A 268 19.41 -5.36 -39.40
CA PRO A 268 20.05 -6.17 -38.36
C PRO A 268 21.54 -5.85 -38.10
N GLY A 269 22.18 -5.06 -38.98
CA GLY A 269 23.59 -4.66 -38.87
C GLY A 269 23.92 -3.65 -37.76
N ASP A 270 22.97 -2.77 -37.39
CA ASP A 270 23.23 -1.70 -36.41
C ASP A 270 23.24 -2.19 -34.95
N THR A 271 22.46 -3.23 -34.66
CA THR A 271 22.31 -3.76 -33.29
C THR A 271 23.64 -4.30 -32.75
N ALA A 272 24.47 -4.91 -33.61
CA ALA A 272 25.79 -5.42 -33.23
C ALA A 272 26.81 -4.30 -33.00
N ALA A 273 26.73 -3.22 -33.78
CA ALA A 273 27.57 -2.04 -33.62
C ALA A 273 27.20 -1.29 -32.32
N ASP A 274 25.91 -1.14 -32.03
CA ASP A 274 25.40 -0.50 -30.82
C ASP A 274 25.69 -1.30 -29.56
N THR A 275 25.56 -2.62 -29.63
CA THR A 275 25.96 -3.52 -28.52
C THR A 275 27.45 -3.38 -28.21
N ARG A 276 28.31 -3.32 -29.24
CA ARG A 276 29.76 -3.11 -29.07
C ARG A 276 30.07 -1.72 -28.49
N ARG A 277 29.39 -0.67 -28.95
CA ARG A 277 29.55 0.70 -28.44
C ARG A 277 29.15 0.80 -26.96
N LEU A 278 28.02 0.22 -26.56
CA LEU A 278 27.57 0.23 -25.17
C LEU A 278 28.44 -0.66 -24.27
N ALA A 279 28.94 -1.79 -24.77
CA ALA A 279 29.89 -2.63 -24.05
C ALA A 279 31.24 -1.91 -23.83
N ALA A 280 31.73 -1.16 -24.82
CA ALA A 280 32.92 -0.33 -24.70
C ALA A 280 32.75 0.79 -23.66
N ARG A 281 31.60 1.48 -23.65
CA ARG A 281 31.27 2.48 -22.63
C ARG A 281 31.20 1.90 -21.22
N ALA A 282 30.58 0.73 -21.05
CA ALA A 282 30.56 0.01 -19.79
C ALA A 282 31.99 -0.37 -19.32
N GLY A 283 32.85 -0.80 -20.24
CA GLY A 283 34.27 -1.10 -19.95
C GLY A 283 35.04 0.11 -19.47
N ALA A 284 34.89 1.27 -20.13
CA ALA A 284 35.55 2.52 -19.76
C ALA A 284 35.12 3.00 -18.37
N LEU A 285 33.81 2.96 -18.07
CA LEU A 285 33.27 3.37 -16.77
C LEU A 285 33.72 2.47 -15.63
N LYS A 286 33.90 1.18 -15.87
CA LYS A 286 34.39 0.24 -14.86
C LYS A 286 35.77 0.67 -14.34
N GLY A 287 36.67 1.10 -15.23
CA GLY A 287 38.01 1.57 -14.86
C GLY A 287 37.97 2.84 -13.99
N VAL A 288 37.09 3.78 -14.33
CA VAL A 288 36.91 5.03 -13.57
C VAL A 288 36.30 4.76 -12.19
N ILE A 289 35.31 3.88 -12.12
CA ILE A 289 34.60 3.57 -10.87
C ILE A 289 35.44 2.74 -9.91
N SER A 290 36.35 1.89 -10.40
CA SER A 290 37.27 1.15 -9.54
C SER A 290 38.28 2.02 -8.78
N GLY A 291 38.42 3.31 -9.16
CA GLY A 291 39.24 4.28 -8.43
C GLY A 291 38.48 5.13 -7.40
N LEU A 292 37.16 4.95 -7.25
CA LEU A 292 36.34 5.72 -6.32
C LEU A 292 36.29 5.08 -4.92
N PRO A 293 36.30 5.88 -3.83
CA PRO A 293 36.15 5.36 -2.47
C PRO A 293 34.73 4.80 -2.22
N ASP A 294 34.64 3.74 -1.42
CA ASP A 294 33.37 3.17 -0.96
C ASP A 294 32.69 4.09 0.08
N PRO A 295 31.34 4.24 0.08
CA PRO A 295 30.32 3.36 -0.51
C PRO A 295 29.76 3.75 -1.90
N ALA A 296 30.30 4.79 -2.54
CA ALA A 296 29.84 5.25 -3.86
C ALA A 296 30.29 4.30 -4.98
N GLY A 297 31.56 3.84 -4.92
CA GLY A 297 32.13 2.87 -5.86
C GLY A 297 31.33 1.56 -5.93
N GLY A 298 31.07 0.92 -4.78
CA GLY A 298 30.30 -0.33 -4.72
C GLY A 298 28.90 -0.24 -5.34
N LYS A 299 28.18 0.89 -5.17
CA LYS A 299 26.84 1.08 -5.77
C LYS A 299 26.92 1.23 -7.29
N LEU A 300 27.93 1.92 -7.79
CA LEU A 300 28.14 2.13 -9.23
C LEU A 300 28.60 0.84 -9.92
N ILE A 301 29.39 -0.01 -9.26
CA ILE A 301 29.76 -1.35 -9.74
C ILE A 301 28.52 -2.26 -9.85
N ALA A 302 27.63 -2.20 -8.86
CA ALA A 302 26.37 -2.95 -8.90
C ALA A 302 25.46 -2.49 -10.06
N ALA A 303 25.45 -1.19 -10.36
CA ALA A 303 24.71 -0.64 -11.51
C ALA A 303 25.33 -1.08 -12.86
N LEU A 304 26.65 -1.09 -12.98
CA LEU A 304 27.37 -1.63 -14.15
C LEU A 304 27.08 -3.11 -14.39
N THR A 305 26.96 -3.89 -13.32
CA THR A 305 26.59 -5.30 -13.41
C THR A 305 25.17 -5.48 -14.01
N ARG A 306 24.26 -4.52 -13.78
CA ARG A 306 22.93 -4.52 -14.39
C ARG A 306 22.97 -4.12 -15.86
N VAL A 307 23.81 -3.15 -16.24
CA VAL A 307 24.05 -2.82 -17.66
C VAL A 307 24.51 -4.05 -18.44
N VAL A 308 25.48 -4.81 -17.89
CA VAL A 308 25.97 -6.04 -18.54
C VAL A 308 24.86 -7.09 -18.70
N LYS A 309 23.93 -7.19 -17.76
CA LYS A 309 22.76 -8.08 -17.87
C LYS A 309 21.78 -7.62 -18.95
N LEU A 310 21.55 -6.30 -19.07
CA LEU A 310 20.68 -5.73 -20.09
C LEU A 310 21.27 -5.89 -21.51
N LEU A 311 22.57 -5.69 -21.66
CA LEU A 311 23.28 -5.96 -22.93
C LEU A 311 23.21 -7.43 -23.34
N LYS A 312 23.35 -8.36 -22.38
CA LYS A 312 23.16 -9.80 -22.64
C LYS A 312 21.71 -10.18 -22.96
N ALA A 313 20.74 -9.39 -22.48
CA ALA A 313 19.33 -9.56 -22.78
C ALA A 313 18.90 -8.86 -24.09
N GLY A 314 19.80 -8.16 -24.77
CA GLY A 314 19.50 -7.40 -26.00
C GLY A 314 18.74 -6.09 -25.77
N ASP A 315 18.56 -5.67 -24.52
CA ASP A 315 17.86 -4.42 -24.18
C ASP A 315 18.84 -3.23 -24.22
N LEU A 316 19.14 -2.78 -25.44
CA LEU A 316 20.11 -1.71 -25.71
C LEU A 316 19.63 -0.34 -25.22
N ALA A 317 18.32 -0.09 -25.25
CA ALA A 317 17.72 1.16 -24.77
C ALA A 317 17.86 1.28 -23.25
N ALA A 318 17.46 0.25 -22.49
CA ALA A 318 17.61 0.28 -21.03
C ALA A 318 19.08 0.24 -20.60
N ALA A 319 19.95 -0.46 -21.34
CA ALA A 319 21.39 -0.45 -21.10
C ALA A 319 21.99 0.95 -21.31
N GLY A 320 21.59 1.66 -22.37
CA GLY A 320 22.01 3.04 -22.65
C GLY A 320 21.54 4.04 -21.60
N ASP A 321 20.27 3.98 -21.21
CA ASP A 321 19.71 4.85 -20.17
C ASP A 321 20.40 4.65 -18.82
N LEU A 322 20.70 3.40 -18.46
CA LEU A 322 21.39 3.09 -17.22
C LEU A 322 22.87 3.52 -17.27
N LEU A 323 23.55 3.40 -18.40
CA LEU A 323 24.91 3.91 -18.61
C LEU A 323 24.97 5.44 -18.46
N ASN A 324 24.02 6.17 -19.04
CA ASN A 324 23.95 7.64 -18.92
C ASN A 324 23.80 8.09 -17.45
N ARG A 325 23.02 7.36 -16.64
CA ARG A 325 22.88 7.64 -15.20
C ARG A 325 24.15 7.33 -14.42
N ILE A 326 24.88 6.29 -14.80
CA ILE A 326 26.17 5.93 -14.19
C ILE A 326 27.21 7.02 -14.52
N GLU A 327 27.29 7.48 -15.77
CA GLU A 327 28.17 8.59 -16.18
C GLU A 327 27.87 9.88 -15.41
N ALA A 328 26.59 10.24 -15.27
CA ALA A 328 26.19 11.42 -14.49
C ALA A 328 26.59 11.30 -13.01
N ALA A 329 26.42 10.12 -12.41
CA ALA A 329 26.80 9.88 -11.02
C ALA A 329 28.32 9.89 -10.81
N VAL A 330 29.10 9.37 -11.77
CA VAL A 330 30.57 9.41 -11.75
C VAL A 330 31.08 10.85 -11.82
N ASN A 331 30.52 11.67 -12.72
CA ASN A 331 30.90 13.08 -12.84
C ASN A 331 30.57 13.87 -11.57
N GLN A 332 29.43 13.60 -10.92
CA GLN A 332 29.07 14.22 -9.64
C GLN A 332 30.03 13.84 -8.50
N THR A 333 30.58 12.62 -8.52
CA THR A 333 31.57 12.19 -7.51
C THR A 333 32.98 12.74 -7.73
N GLN A 334 33.31 13.20 -8.94
CA GLN A 334 34.63 13.77 -9.26
C GLN A 334 34.70 15.29 -9.04
N THR A 335 33.57 16.00 -9.00
CA THR A 335 33.52 17.46 -8.84
C THR A 335 33.25 17.95 -7.42
N ALA A 336 33.14 17.06 -6.43
CA ALA A 336 32.91 17.43 -5.04
C ALA A 336 34.23 17.83 -4.32
N PRO A 337 34.39 19.06 -3.80
CA PRO A 337 35.46 19.40 -2.87
C PRO A 337 35.22 18.75 -1.50
N PRO A 338 36.27 18.42 -0.71
CA PRO A 338 36.11 17.81 0.61
C PRO A 338 35.45 18.77 1.62
N PRO A 339 34.69 18.26 2.61
CA PRO A 339 33.96 19.08 3.57
C PRO A 339 34.91 19.70 4.61
N GLN A 340 34.84 21.02 4.77
CA GLN A 340 35.35 21.73 5.94
C GLN A 340 34.20 22.39 6.73
N ALA A 341 34.39 22.41 8.05
CA ALA A 341 33.43 22.62 9.12
C ALA A 341 32.97 24.10 9.27
N PRO A 342 31.96 24.38 10.12
CA PRO A 342 31.01 25.48 9.94
C PRO A 342 31.54 26.83 10.44
N GLN A 343 31.18 27.91 9.73
CA GLN A 343 31.00 29.24 10.34
C GLN A 343 29.97 30.06 9.54
N PRO A 344 29.25 30.98 10.21
CA PRO A 344 28.03 31.61 9.69
C PRO A 344 28.33 32.93 8.98
N ALA A 345 27.72 33.15 7.82
CA ALA A 345 27.46 34.49 7.30
C ALA A 345 26.35 34.40 6.24
N GLU A 346 25.39 35.29 6.41
CA GLU A 346 24.33 35.61 5.48
C GLU A 346 24.90 35.97 4.10
N THR A 347 24.31 35.44 3.04
CA THR A 347 24.16 36.17 1.76
C THR A 347 23.11 35.48 0.91
N GLU A 348 22.09 36.23 0.53
CA GLU A 348 21.15 35.90 -0.52
C GLU A 348 21.89 35.61 -1.82
N THR A 349 21.54 34.53 -2.53
CA THR A 349 21.44 34.52 -3.99
C THR A 349 20.84 33.21 -4.51
N ALA A 350 19.76 33.36 -5.28
CA ALA A 350 19.25 32.49 -6.36
C ALA A 350 18.97 31.01 -6.05
N GLU A 351 17.67 30.69 -6.02
CA GLU A 351 17.08 29.35 -6.09
C GLU A 351 17.72 28.48 -7.19
N ALA A 352 18.63 27.58 -6.79
CA ALA A 352 18.81 26.32 -7.49
C ALA A 352 17.75 25.36 -6.94
N ALA A 353 16.69 25.12 -7.72
CA ALA A 353 15.61 24.20 -7.38
C ALA A 353 16.17 22.85 -6.87
N ASP A 354 15.76 22.46 -5.67
CA ASP A 354 16.19 21.19 -5.07
C ASP A 354 15.82 20.04 -6.03
N PRO A 355 16.78 19.17 -6.44
CA PRO A 355 16.50 18.06 -7.36
C PRO A 355 15.41 17.10 -6.84
N GLN A 356 15.08 17.12 -5.55
CA GLN A 356 13.96 16.35 -4.99
C GLN A 356 12.60 17.03 -5.17
N GLN A 357 12.55 18.36 -5.15
CA GLN A 357 11.35 19.14 -5.47
C GLN A 357 10.92 18.92 -6.92
N ALA A 358 11.88 18.98 -7.86
CA ALA A 358 11.61 18.70 -9.27
C ALA A 358 11.07 17.27 -9.49
N LYS A 359 11.62 16.28 -8.78
CA LYS A 359 11.11 14.89 -8.83
C LYS A 359 9.70 14.77 -8.27
N TRP A 360 9.38 15.49 -7.20
CA TRP A 360 8.04 15.51 -6.63
C TRP A 360 7.03 16.10 -7.63
N GLN A 361 7.34 17.25 -8.23
CA GLN A 361 6.47 17.88 -9.24
C GLN A 361 6.19 16.94 -10.42
N MET A 362 7.22 16.24 -10.92
CA MET A 362 7.05 15.23 -11.96
C MET A 362 6.20 14.04 -11.51
N ALA A 363 6.40 13.55 -10.28
CA ALA A 363 5.63 12.45 -9.72
C ALA A 363 4.15 12.83 -9.56
N GLN A 364 3.88 14.02 -9.02
CA GLN A 364 2.54 14.55 -8.84
C GLN A 364 1.80 14.67 -10.18
N THR A 365 2.46 15.25 -11.19
CA THR A 365 1.90 15.43 -12.55
C THR A 365 1.53 14.09 -13.19
N ARG A 366 2.32 13.04 -12.92
CA ARG A 366 2.06 11.70 -13.47
C ARG A 366 1.00 10.91 -12.69
N LEU A 367 0.95 11.08 -11.38
CA LEU A 367 0.05 10.32 -10.51
C LEU A 367 -1.38 10.87 -10.56
N GLN A 368 -1.56 12.19 -10.58
CA GLN A 368 -2.87 12.83 -10.57
C GLN A 368 -3.86 12.26 -11.62
N PRO A 369 -3.55 12.20 -12.93
CA PRO A 369 -4.50 11.68 -13.91
C PRO A 369 -4.79 10.18 -13.75
N ALA A 370 -3.84 9.41 -13.22
CA ALA A 370 -4.04 7.99 -12.94
C ALA A 370 -4.97 7.76 -11.72
N ILE A 371 -4.84 8.61 -10.70
CA ILE A 371 -5.73 8.64 -9.55
C ILE A 371 -7.14 9.04 -9.99
N ASP A 372 -7.26 10.13 -10.76
CA ASP A 372 -8.55 10.63 -11.25
C ASP A 372 -9.27 9.57 -12.11
N ARG A 373 -8.52 8.82 -12.92
CA ARG A 373 -9.05 7.70 -13.70
C ARG A 373 -9.57 6.57 -12.80
N LEU A 374 -8.82 6.15 -11.79
CA LEU A 374 -9.27 5.10 -10.86
C LEU A 374 -10.49 5.54 -10.03
N ILE A 375 -10.55 6.82 -9.67
CA ILE A 375 -11.70 7.42 -9.01
C ILE A 375 -12.94 7.38 -9.93
N ALA A 376 -12.78 7.71 -11.22
CA ALA A 376 -13.87 7.66 -12.20
C ALA A 376 -14.32 6.22 -12.49
N GLU A 377 -13.37 5.29 -12.59
CA GLU A 377 -13.62 3.87 -12.82
C GLU A 377 -14.06 3.12 -11.55
N LYS A 378 -14.11 3.82 -10.39
CA LYS A 378 -14.29 3.24 -9.05
C LYS A 378 -13.48 1.95 -8.91
N ARG A 379 -12.15 2.02 -9.05
CA ARG A 379 -11.31 0.81 -9.09
C ARG A 379 -10.15 0.89 -8.12
N GLY A 380 -9.96 -0.19 -7.37
CA GLY A 380 -8.89 -0.31 -6.37
C GLY A 380 -9.22 0.36 -5.04
N ASP A 381 -8.24 0.37 -4.14
CA ASP A 381 -8.36 0.97 -2.81
C ASP A 381 -8.21 2.49 -2.89
N LEU A 382 -9.31 3.16 -3.27
CA LEU A 382 -9.35 4.62 -3.41
C LEU A 382 -9.04 5.32 -2.09
N ALA A 383 -9.47 4.77 -0.95
CA ALA A 383 -9.20 5.34 0.37
C ALA A 383 -7.68 5.36 0.65
N ALA A 384 -6.99 4.24 0.46
CA ALA A 384 -5.53 4.20 0.64
C ALA A 384 -4.80 5.08 -0.37
N ILE A 385 -5.23 5.11 -1.64
CA ILE A 385 -4.65 5.98 -2.68
C ILE A 385 -4.74 7.45 -2.25
N ASN A 386 -5.92 7.90 -1.82
CA ASN A 386 -6.16 9.29 -1.42
C ASN A 386 -5.40 9.67 -0.15
N ARG A 387 -5.33 8.74 0.82
CA ARG A 387 -4.59 8.95 2.07
C ARG A 387 -3.10 9.14 1.83
N PHE A 388 -2.48 8.25 1.06
CA PHE A 388 -1.05 8.35 0.75
C PHE A 388 -0.75 9.54 -0.17
N PHE A 389 -1.66 9.89 -1.08
CA PHE A 389 -1.47 11.06 -1.94
C PHE A 389 -1.60 12.37 -1.15
N GLY A 390 -2.60 12.50 -0.26
CA GLY A 390 -2.75 13.65 0.63
C GLY A 390 -1.55 13.82 1.57
N TYR A 391 -1.10 12.73 2.22
CA TYR A 391 0.13 12.76 3.02
C TYR A 391 1.36 13.15 2.18
N ALA A 392 1.45 12.71 0.92
CA ALA A 392 2.56 13.11 0.05
C ALA A 392 2.55 14.62 -0.24
N GLN A 393 1.37 15.22 -0.47
CA GLN A 393 1.23 16.66 -0.67
C GLN A 393 1.65 17.43 0.58
N GLU A 394 1.15 17.04 1.76
CA GLU A 394 1.49 17.69 3.04
C GLU A 394 3.00 17.62 3.33
N GLN A 395 3.65 16.47 3.07
CA GLN A 395 5.09 16.34 3.26
C GLN A 395 5.90 17.17 2.27
N ALA A 396 5.43 17.36 1.04
CA ALA A 396 6.11 18.22 0.07
C ALA A 396 6.07 19.69 0.49
N GLU A 397 4.96 20.13 1.08
CA GLU A 397 4.80 21.49 1.62
C GLU A 397 5.67 21.74 2.85
N ALA A 398 5.83 20.73 3.70
CA ALA A 398 6.78 20.78 4.80
C ALA A 398 8.26 20.72 4.35
N GLY A 399 8.54 20.82 3.04
CA GLY A 399 9.89 20.68 2.46
C GLY A 399 10.47 19.27 2.53
N ASN A 400 9.70 18.29 3.02
CA ASN A 400 10.12 16.90 3.20
C ASN A 400 9.92 16.08 1.92
N TYR A 401 10.59 16.49 0.83
CA TYR A 401 10.42 15.87 -0.48
C TYR A 401 10.77 14.36 -0.52
N ASP A 402 11.66 13.88 0.34
CA ASP A 402 11.92 12.43 0.50
C ASP A 402 10.69 11.65 0.94
N LYS A 403 9.97 12.17 1.95
CA LYS A 403 8.77 11.54 2.49
C LYS A 403 7.62 11.65 1.49
N ALA A 404 7.51 12.79 0.80
CA ALA A 404 6.55 12.99 -0.27
C ALA A 404 6.76 11.97 -1.40
N LEU A 405 8.00 11.78 -1.85
CA LEU A 405 8.34 10.80 -2.88
C LEU A 405 8.14 9.35 -2.42
N ALA A 406 8.40 9.03 -1.16
CA ALA A 406 8.14 7.70 -0.59
C ALA A 406 6.63 7.38 -0.58
N ALA A 407 5.81 8.36 -0.19
CA ALA A 407 4.35 8.26 -0.23
C ALA A 407 3.82 8.18 -1.67
N ALA A 408 4.36 8.99 -2.59
CA ALA A 408 4.08 8.91 -4.03
C ALA A 408 4.39 7.52 -4.60
N GLY A 409 5.47 6.88 -4.15
CA GLY A 409 5.82 5.51 -4.50
C GLY A 409 4.77 4.48 -4.05
N ARG A 410 4.16 4.69 -2.88
CA ARG A 410 3.04 3.85 -2.41
C ARG A 410 1.78 4.07 -3.22
N VAL A 411 1.47 5.32 -3.55
CA VAL A 411 0.35 5.66 -4.45
C VAL A 411 0.52 4.97 -5.81
N ALA A 412 1.73 5.03 -6.40
CA ALA A 412 2.04 4.34 -7.65
C ALA A 412 1.86 2.81 -7.56
N ALA A 413 2.23 2.21 -6.43
CA ALA A 413 2.05 0.78 -6.19
C ALA A 413 0.56 0.40 -6.09
N LEU A 414 -0.25 1.20 -5.40
CA LEU A 414 -1.69 1.00 -5.30
C LEU A 414 -2.39 1.17 -6.65
N ILE A 415 -2.00 2.18 -7.44
CA ILE A 415 -2.50 2.36 -8.82
C ILE A 415 -2.17 1.13 -9.67
N LYS A 416 -0.95 0.61 -9.57
CA LYS A 416 -0.53 -0.59 -10.32
C LYS A 416 -1.31 -1.83 -9.86
N ALA A 417 -1.53 -1.99 -8.56
CA ALA A 417 -2.33 -3.07 -8.00
C ALA A 417 -3.77 -3.02 -8.52
N ALA A 418 -4.36 -1.82 -8.55
CA ALA A 418 -5.69 -1.58 -9.10
C ALA A 418 -5.78 -1.95 -10.59
N ALA A 419 -4.73 -1.66 -11.39
CA ALA A 419 -4.68 -2.02 -12.81
C ALA A 419 -4.62 -3.54 -13.06
N THR A 420 -4.04 -4.31 -12.13
CA THR A 420 -3.87 -5.77 -12.25
C THR A 420 -4.99 -6.59 -11.60
N ALA A 421 -5.83 -5.96 -10.77
CA ALA A 421 -7.01 -6.61 -10.21
C ALA A 421 -8.10 -6.69 -11.28
N GLU A 422 -8.45 -7.89 -11.75
CA GLU A 422 -9.75 -8.10 -12.39
C GLU A 422 -10.82 -7.81 -11.33
N THR A 423 -11.73 -6.88 -11.62
CA THR A 423 -12.84 -6.57 -10.72
C THR A 423 -13.68 -7.85 -10.59
N THR A 424 -13.50 -8.57 -9.48
CA THR A 424 -14.31 -9.76 -9.18
C THR A 424 -15.76 -9.31 -9.02
N ALA A 425 -16.74 -10.16 -9.34
CA ALA A 425 -18.16 -9.80 -9.20
C ALA A 425 -18.51 -9.32 -7.78
N ALA A 426 -17.85 -9.87 -6.75
CA ALA A 426 -17.97 -9.43 -5.37
C ALA A 426 -17.28 -8.08 -5.07
N ALA A 427 -16.16 -7.77 -5.73
CA ALA A 427 -15.57 -6.43 -5.68
C ALA A 427 -16.42 -5.43 -6.47
N ALA A 428 -17.00 -5.84 -7.61
CA ALA A 428 -17.94 -5.03 -8.38
C ALA A 428 -19.23 -4.76 -7.60
N GLU A 429 -19.76 -5.75 -6.86
CA GLU A 429 -20.91 -5.59 -5.96
C GLU A 429 -20.57 -4.74 -4.73
N ALA A 430 -19.39 -4.91 -4.11
CA ALA A 430 -18.93 -4.05 -3.03
C ALA A 430 -18.67 -2.61 -3.49
N GLN A 431 -18.27 -2.42 -4.75
CA GLN A 431 -18.01 -1.12 -5.38
C GLN A 431 -19.26 -0.50 -6.02
N ALA A 432 -20.27 -1.30 -6.34
CA ALA A 432 -21.63 -0.87 -6.68
C ALA A 432 -22.44 -0.55 -5.43
N ALA A 433 -22.17 -1.23 -4.31
CA ALA A 433 -22.63 -0.89 -2.98
C ALA A 433 -21.83 0.27 -2.36
N ALA A 434 -20.68 0.64 -2.94
CA ALA A 434 -20.01 1.87 -2.60
C ALA A 434 -20.83 3.05 -3.18
N PRO A 435 -21.37 3.93 -2.33
CA PRO A 435 -22.26 4.99 -2.75
C PRO A 435 -21.66 5.83 -3.86
N GLU A 436 -22.47 6.21 -4.85
CA GLU A 436 -22.04 6.94 -6.06
C GLU A 436 -21.21 8.20 -5.76
N ASN A 437 -21.40 8.75 -4.57
CA ASN A 437 -20.87 10.04 -4.14
C ASN A 437 -19.43 9.93 -3.60
N VAL A 438 -18.87 8.72 -3.40
CA VAL A 438 -17.48 8.53 -2.91
C VAL A 438 -16.46 9.23 -3.82
N THR A 439 -16.66 9.13 -5.13
CA THR A 439 -15.85 9.79 -6.15
C THR A 439 -15.98 11.32 -6.06
N ALA A 440 -17.20 11.81 -5.81
CA ALA A 440 -17.46 13.23 -5.63
C ALA A 440 -16.78 13.75 -4.35
N TYR A 441 -16.93 13.08 -3.21
CA TYR A 441 -16.27 13.45 -1.95
C TYR A 441 -14.76 13.42 -2.04
N THR A 442 -14.20 12.40 -2.70
CA THR A 442 -12.76 12.31 -2.95
C THR A 442 -12.25 13.50 -3.76
N ARG A 443 -12.93 13.81 -4.87
CA ARG A 443 -12.54 14.93 -5.74
C ARG A 443 -12.68 16.26 -5.01
N SER A 444 -13.79 16.47 -4.32
CA SER A 444 -14.05 17.65 -3.51
C SER A 444 -13.01 17.84 -2.41
N ARG A 445 -12.60 16.76 -1.73
CA ARG A 445 -11.51 16.79 -0.73
C ARG A 445 -10.18 17.21 -1.35
N LEU A 446 -9.79 16.59 -2.47
CA LEU A 446 -8.53 16.92 -3.15
C LEU A 446 -8.53 18.35 -3.69
N ASN A 447 -9.67 18.82 -4.21
CA ASN A 447 -9.80 20.21 -4.65
C ASN A 447 -9.67 21.16 -3.46
N TRP A 448 -10.37 20.88 -2.35
CA TRP A 448 -10.29 21.70 -1.14
C TRP A 448 -8.87 21.76 -0.54
N ILE A 449 -8.16 20.62 -0.48
CA ILE A 449 -6.74 20.58 -0.10
C ILE A 449 -5.96 21.58 -0.97
N LYS A 450 -6.03 21.44 -2.30
CA LYS A 450 -5.31 22.34 -3.23
C LYS A 450 -5.71 23.80 -3.04
N THR A 451 -6.98 24.09 -2.79
CA THR A 451 -7.46 25.44 -2.53
C THR A 451 -6.91 26.02 -1.24
N ARG A 452 -6.87 25.26 -0.15
CA ARG A 452 -6.27 25.69 1.13
C ARG A 452 -4.76 25.95 1.00
N GLN A 453 -4.08 25.11 0.22
CA GLN A 453 -2.67 25.30 -0.12
C GLN A 453 -2.46 26.59 -0.94
N ALA A 454 -3.31 26.83 -1.94
CA ALA A 454 -3.29 28.05 -2.74
C ALA A 454 -3.57 29.30 -1.90
N LEU A 455 -4.55 29.27 -0.99
CA LEU A 455 -4.85 30.37 -0.05
C LEU A 455 -3.59 30.83 0.70
N ARG A 456 -2.81 29.87 1.22
CA ARG A 456 -1.59 30.16 1.97
C ARG A 456 -0.49 30.73 1.07
N SER A 457 -0.28 30.13 -0.10
CA SER A 457 0.70 30.61 -1.08
C SER A 457 0.37 32.02 -1.60
N ASP A 458 -0.91 32.31 -1.84
CA ASP A 458 -1.37 33.60 -2.35
C ASP A 458 -1.25 34.69 -1.27
N LEU A 459 -1.51 34.38 0.00
CA LEU A 459 -1.23 35.29 1.11
C LEU A 459 0.27 35.55 1.30
N GLU A 460 1.13 34.56 1.05
CA GLU A 460 2.57 34.76 1.05
C GLU A 460 3.02 35.69 -0.09
N ALA A 461 2.45 35.51 -1.28
CA ALA A 461 2.70 36.41 -2.39
C ALA A 461 2.22 37.84 -2.10
N LEU A 462 1.05 37.99 -1.47
CA LEU A 462 0.54 39.28 -1.02
C LEU A 462 1.46 39.91 0.02
N LYS A 463 1.91 39.15 1.03
CA LYS A 463 2.88 39.61 2.02
C LYS A 463 4.14 40.14 1.35
N LYS A 464 4.72 39.38 0.41
CA LYS A 464 5.91 39.80 -0.35
C LYS A 464 5.67 41.10 -1.12
N ALA A 465 4.49 41.27 -1.72
CA ALA A 465 4.13 42.50 -2.42
C ALA A 465 4.00 43.70 -1.47
N ILE A 466 3.41 43.51 -0.29
CA ILE A 466 3.32 44.53 0.77
C ILE A 466 4.71 44.92 1.26
N ASP A 467 5.55 43.94 1.58
CA ASP A 467 6.90 44.16 2.09
C ASP A 467 7.75 44.92 1.05
N ALA A 468 7.63 44.55 -0.24
CA ALA A 468 8.32 45.25 -1.33
C ALA A 468 7.83 46.68 -1.53
N ALA A 469 6.52 46.91 -1.43
CA ALA A 469 5.93 48.25 -1.59
C ALA A 469 6.22 49.19 -0.41
N THR A 470 6.49 48.62 0.78
CA THR A 470 6.77 49.39 2.00
C THR A 470 8.27 49.49 2.32
N ALA A 471 9.12 48.75 1.60
CA ALA A 471 10.56 48.78 1.79
C ALA A 471 11.13 50.18 1.54
N GLY A 472 11.81 50.73 2.56
CA GLY A 472 12.48 52.03 2.48
C GLY A 472 11.54 53.25 2.50
N VAL A 473 10.25 53.04 2.80
CA VAL A 473 9.29 54.13 3.02
C VAL A 473 9.37 54.57 4.49
N GLU A 474 9.75 55.84 4.71
CA GLU A 474 9.85 56.43 6.05
C GLU A 474 8.50 56.34 6.79
N GLY A 475 8.52 55.75 7.99
CA GLY A 475 7.33 55.55 8.84
C GLY A 475 6.57 54.24 8.61
N MET A 476 7.04 53.35 7.71
CA MET A 476 6.44 52.02 7.44
C MET A 476 7.39 50.85 7.76
N GLU A 477 8.45 51.08 8.52
CA GLU A 477 9.52 50.12 8.80
C GLU A 477 9.03 48.89 9.56
N ASP A 478 7.95 49.03 10.33
CA ASP A 478 7.31 47.96 11.11
C ASP A 478 6.42 47.03 10.25
N VAL A 479 6.04 47.45 9.04
CA VAL A 479 5.05 46.71 8.22
C VAL A 479 5.52 45.30 7.88
N PRO A 480 6.77 45.05 7.44
CA PRO A 480 7.24 43.70 7.13
C PRO A 480 7.28 42.75 8.33
N ALA A 481 7.46 43.30 9.54
CA ALA A 481 7.43 42.53 10.78
C ALA A 481 6.00 42.20 11.22
N ARG A 482 5.01 43.03 10.86
CA ARG A 482 3.59 42.86 11.22
C ARG A 482 2.77 42.15 10.16
N SER A 483 3.24 42.09 8.91
CA SER A 483 2.54 41.44 7.79
C SER A 483 2.40 39.92 7.95
N GLY A 484 3.05 39.31 8.96
CA GLY A 484 2.84 37.91 9.35
C GLY A 484 1.44 37.61 9.90
N VAL A 485 0.75 38.61 10.48
CA VAL A 485 -0.61 38.45 11.04
C VAL A 485 -1.64 38.03 9.99
N LEU A 486 -1.35 38.20 8.71
CA LEU A 486 -2.21 37.76 7.61
C LEU A 486 -2.51 36.26 7.67
N PHE A 487 -1.55 35.46 8.15
CA PHE A 487 -1.70 34.01 8.23
C PHE A 487 -2.55 33.54 9.39
N ASP A 488 -2.65 34.32 10.48
CA ASP A 488 -3.46 33.99 11.64
C ASP A 488 -4.95 33.88 11.26
N TYR A 489 -5.39 34.62 10.24
CA TYR A 489 -6.74 34.54 9.68
C TYR A 489 -7.04 33.24 8.92
N LEU A 490 -6.01 32.42 8.62
CA LEU A 490 -6.18 31.09 8.04
C LEU A 490 -6.21 29.97 9.08
N ASP A 491 -5.91 30.24 10.36
CA ASP A 491 -5.83 29.19 11.39
C ASP A 491 -7.17 28.47 11.58
N ASP A 492 -8.28 29.20 11.42
CA ASP A 492 -9.64 28.66 11.49
C ASP A 492 -10.07 27.94 10.19
N ILE A 493 -9.28 28.01 9.11
CA ILE A 493 -9.47 27.24 7.87
C ILE A 493 -8.53 26.03 7.89
N ASP A 494 -8.86 25.04 8.71
CA ASP A 494 -8.02 23.89 8.98
C ASP A 494 -8.38 22.63 8.14
N SER A 495 -7.80 21.48 8.49
CA SER A 495 -8.02 20.19 7.82
C SER A 495 -9.35 19.51 8.19
N SER A 496 -10.18 20.07 9.07
CA SER A 496 -11.38 19.43 9.60
C SER A 496 -12.35 19.01 8.48
N LEU A 497 -12.50 19.83 7.44
CA LEU A 497 -13.32 19.47 6.28
C LEU A 497 -12.71 18.29 5.51
N GLU A 498 -11.39 18.24 5.37
CA GLU A 498 -10.66 17.18 4.66
C GLU A 498 -10.79 15.85 5.41
N ASP A 499 -10.64 15.88 6.73
CA ASP A 499 -10.76 14.73 7.62
C ASP A 499 -12.21 14.21 7.65
N THR A 500 -13.19 15.10 7.65
CA THR A 500 -14.61 14.73 7.63
C THR A 500 -15.00 14.12 6.28
N LEU A 501 -14.50 14.65 5.16
CA LEU A 501 -14.72 14.07 3.82
C LEU A 501 -14.02 12.71 3.67
N GLU A 502 -12.85 12.50 4.28
CA GLU A 502 -12.18 11.20 4.32
C GLU A 502 -13.02 10.17 5.09
N GLN A 503 -13.53 10.55 6.26
CA GLN A 503 -14.43 9.69 7.04
C GLN A 503 -15.73 9.38 6.29
N LEU A 504 -16.27 10.33 5.52
CA LEU A 504 -17.44 10.10 4.67
C LEU A 504 -17.18 9.02 3.62
N VAL A 505 -15.99 9.01 3.01
CA VAL A 505 -15.60 8.00 2.02
C VAL A 505 -15.52 6.60 2.62
N GLU A 506 -15.02 6.48 3.86
CA GLU A 506 -14.85 5.20 4.55
C GLU A 506 -16.13 4.67 5.23
N THR A 507 -17.11 5.54 5.46
CA THR A 507 -18.34 5.18 6.18
C THR A 507 -19.41 4.65 5.20
N PRO A 508 -19.96 3.45 5.41
CA PRO A 508 -21.11 2.92 4.65
C PRO A 508 -22.37 3.78 4.79
N ASP A 509 -23.36 3.55 3.93
CA ASP A 509 -24.64 4.26 4.01
C ASP A 509 -25.41 3.97 5.33
N GLY A 510 -26.03 5.01 5.88
CA GLY A 510 -26.79 4.98 7.15
C GLY A 510 -26.67 6.26 7.96
N ASP A 511 -27.27 6.27 9.15
CA ASP A 511 -27.38 7.47 10.01
C ASP A 511 -26.02 8.12 10.34
N ARG A 512 -24.98 7.30 10.50
CA ARG A 512 -23.62 7.78 10.76
C ARG A 512 -23.09 8.63 9.61
N ARG A 513 -23.36 8.23 8.36
CA ARG A 513 -22.94 8.96 7.17
C ARG A 513 -23.72 10.26 7.03
N GLU A 514 -25.02 10.26 7.30
CA GLU A 514 -25.82 11.49 7.29
C GLU A 514 -25.38 12.48 8.39
N GLY A 515 -24.97 11.97 9.56
CA GLY A 515 -24.32 12.77 10.59
C GLY A 515 -23.03 13.42 10.11
N LEU A 516 -22.17 12.67 9.42
CA LEU A 516 -20.93 13.21 8.84
C LEU A 516 -21.20 14.23 7.71
N LYS A 517 -22.22 14.03 6.87
CA LYS A 517 -22.62 15.05 5.87
C LYS A 517 -23.07 16.34 6.55
N THR A 518 -23.81 16.23 7.65
CA THR A 518 -24.26 17.38 8.44
C THR A 518 -23.08 18.11 9.07
N ALA A 519 -22.10 17.37 9.62
CA ALA A 519 -20.86 17.94 10.14
C ALA A 519 -20.06 18.67 9.05
N ALA A 520 -19.90 18.05 7.88
CA ALA A 520 -19.20 18.66 6.75
C ALA A 520 -19.88 19.95 6.27
N ARG A 521 -21.22 19.98 6.19
CA ARG A 521 -21.98 21.20 5.85
C ARG A 521 -21.75 22.32 6.87
N ARG A 522 -21.75 21.99 8.15
CA ARG A 522 -21.47 22.97 9.22
C ARG A 522 -20.06 23.56 9.08
N ILE A 523 -19.04 22.73 8.87
CA ILE A 523 -17.66 23.21 8.67
C ILE A 523 -17.59 24.12 7.44
N ILE A 524 -18.28 23.77 6.35
CA ILE A 524 -18.36 24.62 5.15
C ILE A 524 -18.99 25.98 5.47
N ASP A 525 -20.08 26.00 6.24
CA ASP A 525 -20.75 27.25 6.62
C ASP A 525 -19.86 28.12 7.51
N ASP A 526 -19.14 27.52 8.46
CA ASP A 526 -18.17 28.21 9.32
C ASP A 526 -17.04 28.84 8.47
N TYR A 527 -16.46 28.08 7.52
CA TYR A 527 -15.41 28.58 6.63
C TYR A 527 -15.93 29.67 5.67
N ARG A 528 -17.15 29.54 5.14
CA ARG A 528 -17.78 30.58 4.32
C ARG A 528 -17.99 31.85 5.13
N GLY A 529 -18.42 31.74 6.38
CA GLY A 529 -18.59 32.88 7.27
C GLY A 529 -17.27 33.63 7.49
N LEU A 530 -16.17 32.89 7.71
CA LEU A 530 -14.85 33.46 7.85
C LEU A 530 -14.37 34.15 6.56
N LEU A 531 -14.53 33.50 5.40
CA LEU A 531 -14.19 34.06 4.08
C LEU A 531 -15.05 35.26 3.69
N ASP A 532 -16.21 35.48 4.33
CA ASP A 532 -17.05 36.65 4.08
C ASP A 532 -16.74 37.85 5.01
N THR A 533 -15.74 37.72 5.88
CA THR A 533 -15.26 38.83 6.69
C THR A 533 -14.66 39.95 5.84
N GLU A 534 -14.65 41.17 6.38
CA GLU A 534 -14.06 42.34 5.72
C GLU A 534 -12.57 42.15 5.42
N PHE A 535 -11.88 41.33 6.22
CA PHE A 535 -10.48 40.98 5.97
C PHE A 535 -10.30 40.31 4.61
N PHE A 536 -11.01 39.23 4.31
CA PHE A 536 -10.84 38.49 3.04
C PHE A 536 -11.34 39.29 1.83
N LYS A 537 -12.28 40.21 2.01
CA LYS A 537 -12.67 41.17 0.97
C LYS A 537 -11.53 42.14 0.69
N ALA A 538 -10.93 42.71 1.73
CA ALA A 538 -9.78 43.60 1.60
C ALA A 538 -8.54 42.88 1.06
N VAL A 539 -8.37 41.59 1.33
CA VAL A 539 -7.31 40.76 0.76
C VAL A 539 -7.45 40.63 -0.76
N ASP A 540 -8.67 40.52 -1.31
CA ASP A 540 -8.88 40.52 -2.77
C ASP A 540 -8.76 41.95 -3.36
N ASP A 541 -9.20 42.97 -2.63
CA ASP A 541 -9.10 44.39 -3.01
C ASP A 541 -7.89 45.13 -2.38
N ASN A 542 -6.76 44.43 -2.23
CA ASN A 542 -5.64 44.91 -1.41
C ASN A 542 -4.80 46.04 -2.05
N GLY A 543 -4.88 46.23 -3.37
CA GLY A 543 -4.15 47.29 -4.10
C GLY A 543 -2.64 47.05 -4.32
N PHE A 544 -2.03 46.04 -3.70
CA PHE A 544 -0.63 45.66 -3.84
C PHE A 544 -0.43 44.56 -4.90
N ALA A 545 -1.33 43.59 -4.94
CA ALA A 545 -1.31 42.46 -5.86
C ALA A 545 -2.74 42.11 -6.29
N ARG A 546 -2.88 41.57 -7.50
CA ARG A 546 -4.16 41.03 -7.96
C ARG A 546 -4.35 39.64 -7.36
N THR A 547 -5.27 39.51 -6.43
CA THR A 547 -5.61 38.27 -5.74
C THR A 547 -7.08 37.91 -6.01
N SER A 548 -7.38 36.62 -5.98
CA SER A 548 -8.75 36.09 -6.06
C SER A 548 -8.91 34.95 -5.06
N ILE A 549 -8.35 35.18 -3.87
CA ILE A 549 -8.18 34.24 -2.76
C ILE A 549 -9.55 33.85 -2.22
N ARG A 550 -10.40 34.85 -1.94
CA ARG A 550 -11.75 34.63 -1.43
C ARG A 550 -12.64 33.97 -2.47
N ALA A 551 -12.63 34.48 -3.70
CA ALA A 551 -13.48 33.95 -4.78
C ALA A 551 -13.17 32.46 -5.09
N GLY A 552 -11.88 32.11 -5.16
CA GLY A 552 -11.45 30.72 -5.39
C GLY A 552 -11.85 29.78 -4.25
N ALA A 553 -11.69 30.22 -3.00
CA ALA A 553 -12.08 29.42 -1.84
C ALA A 553 -13.59 29.20 -1.74
N LEU A 554 -14.40 30.24 -1.97
CA LEU A 554 -15.85 30.11 -1.98
C LEU A 554 -16.36 29.17 -3.08
N ALA A 555 -15.76 29.23 -4.27
CA ALA A 555 -16.09 28.33 -5.37
C ALA A 555 -15.78 26.86 -5.01
N ALA A 556 -14.60 26.60 -4.44
CA ALA A 556 -14.23 25.26 -3.99
C ALA A 556 -15.20 24.73 -2.91
N LEU A 557 -15.54 25.54 -1.91
CA LEU A 557 -16.53 25.17 -0.88
C LEU A 557 -17.92 24.93 -1.46
N GLN A 558 -18.30 25.64 -2.52
CA GLN A 558 -19.54 25.39 -3.26
C GLN A 558 -19.52 24.05 -3.98
N GLU A 559 -18.40 23.65 -4.58
CA GLU A 559 -18.26 22.31 -5.16
C GLU A 559 -18.35 21.21 -4.09
N VAL A 560 -17.74 21.39 -2.92
CA VAL A 560 -17.87 20.43 -1.80
C VAL A 560 -19.33 20.35 -1.35
N SER A 561 -20.00 21.49 -1.19
CA SER A 561 -21.42 21.53 -0.84
C SER A 561 -22.31 20.84 -1.88
N GLY A 562 -21.98 20.99 -3.17
CA GLY A 562 -22.69 20.31 -4.27
C GLY A 562 -22.53 18.79 -4.19
N ALA A 563 -21.31 18.31 -3.94
CA ALA A 563 -21.04 16.89 -3.73
C ALA A 563 -21.79 16.32 -2.52
N LEU A 564 -21.95 17.10 -1.44
CA LEU A 564 -22.73 16.69 -0.25
C LEU A 564 -24.25 16.69 -0.46
N ALA A 565 -24.73 17.29 -1.55
CA ALA A 565 -26.15 17.33 -1.91
C ALA A 565 -26.57 16.19 -2.86
N SER A 566 -25.61 15.65 -3.63
CA SER A 566 -25.74 14.33 -4.26
C SER A 566 -25.58 13.23 -3.22
#